data_AF-A0A6B1HUF9-F1
#
_entry.id   AF-A0A6B1HUF9-F1
#
_cell.length_a   1.000
_cell.length_b   1.000
_cell.length_c   1.000
_cell.angle_alpha   90.00
_cell.angle_beta   90.00
_cell.angle_gamma   90.00
#
_symmetry.space_group_name_H-M   'P 1'
#
loop_
_entity.id
_entity.type
_entity.pdbx_description
1 polymer ?
#
loop_
_entity_poly.entity_id
_entity_poly.type
_entity_poly.pdbx_seq_one_letter_code
_entity_poly.pdbx_strand_id
1 'polypeptide(L)' 'MPRKNRALSIGDTAPLFTLPAHQQRDVSLASHRQKEHVILTFFRGTW' A
#
# COMPACT_ATOMS: atom_id res chain seq x y z
N MET A 1 -7.40 10.35 14.29
CA MET A 1 -7.87 11.39 13.35
C MET A 1 -8.36 10.72 12.08
N PRO A 2 -9.62 10.89 11.66
CA PRO A 2 -10.13 10.20 10.47
C PRO A 2 -9.46 10.82 9.25
N ARG A 3 -8.68 10.03 8.49
CA ARG A 3 -8.21 10.47 7.18
C ARG A 3 -9.45 10.52 6.28
N LYS A 4 -9.90 11.73 5.96
CA LYS A 4 -10.81 12.00 4.83
C LYS A 4 -10.37 11.12 3.67
N ASN A 5 -11.28 10.36 3.07
CA ASN A 5 -11.05 9.54 1.86
C ASN A 5 -10.58 10.43 0.71
N ARG A 6 -9.34 10.89 0.77
CA ARG A 6 -8.70 11.70 -0.26
C ARG A 6 -7.93 10.74 -1.14
N ALA A 7 -8.37 10.64 -2.39
CA ALA A 7 -7.57 9.99 -3.41
C ALA A 7 -6.22 10.72 -3.53
N LEU A 8 -5.14 9.95 -3.57
CA LEU A 8 -3.80 10.47 -3.82
C LEU A 8 -3.67 10.80 -5.30
N SER A 9 -2.97 11.89 -5.61
CA SER A 9 -2.65 12.31 -6.96
C SER A 9 -1.23 11.85 -7.35
N ILE A 10 -0.94 11.85 -8.65
CA ILE A 10 0.41 11.57 -9.14
C ILE A 10 1.39 12.60 -8.56
N GLY A 11 2.54 12.14 -8.08
CA GLY A 11 3.53 12.97 -7.40
C GLY A 11 3.34 13.04 -5.88
N ASP A 12 2.17 12.66 -5.36
CA ASP A 12 1.98 12.52 -3.91
C ASP A 12 2.83 11.38 -3.36
N THR A 13 3.34 11.56 -2.14
CA THR A 13 4.04 10.47 -1.44
C THR A 13 3.05 9.39 -1.03
N ALA A 14 3.27 8.16 -1.49
CA ALA A 14 2.47 7.01 -1.08
C ALA A 14 2.54 6.79 0.44
N PRO A 15 1.39 6.60 1.13
CA PRO A 15 1.34 6.41 2.57
C PRO A 15 1.98 5.08 2.95
N LEU A 16 2.71 5.09 4.06
CA LEU A 16 3.24 3.86 4.63
C LEU A 16 2.09 2.95 5.09
N PHE A 17 2.23 1.67 4.79
CA PHE A 17 1.33 0.62 5.24
C PHE A 17 2.13 -0.65 5.54
N THR A 18 1.52 -1.49 6.39
CA THR A 18 1.89 -2.88 6.60
C THR A 18 0.60 -3.67 6.53
N LEU A 19 0.55 -4.70 5.67
CA LEU A 19 -0.62 -5.53 5.47
C LEU A 19 -0.21 -7.02 5.56
N PRO A 20 -1.09 -7.89 6.09
CA PRO A 20 -0.85 -9.32 6.08
C PRO A 20 -0.97 -9.86 4.65
N ALA A 21 0.03 -10.62 4.19
CA ALA A 21 -0.11 -11.39 2.96
C ALA A 21 -0.79 -12.74 3.22
N HIS A 22 -1.31 -13.34 2.15
CA HIS A 22 -1.95 -14.66 2.19
C HIS A 22 -1.04 -15.76 2.79
N GLN A 23 0.28 -15.64 2.61
CA GLN A 23 1.27 -16.59 3.14
C GLN A 23 1.65 -16.33 4.62
N GLN A 24 0.81 -15.61 5.37
CA GLN A 24 1.05 -15.21 6.76
C GLN A 24 2.35 -14.43 7.00
N ARG A 25 2.86 -13.76 5.96
CA ARG A 25 4.00 -12.86 6.06
C ARG A 25 3.53 -11.43 5.89
N ASP A 26 3.93 -10.57 6.81
CA ASP A 26 3.63 -9.14 6.68
C ASP A 26 4.43 -8.52 5.52
N VAL A 27 3.74 -7.70 4.74
CA VAL A 27 4.34 -6.90 3.66
C VAL A 27 4.22 -5.44 4.03
N SER A 28 5.35 -4.73 4.02
CA SER A 28 5.40 -3.30 4.32
C SER A 28 5.97 -2.52 3.15
N LEU A 29 5.36 -1.37 2.83
CA LEU A 29 5.85 -0.49 1.76
C LEU A 29 7.27 0.01 2.04
N ALA A 30 7.62 0.19 3.32
CA ALA A 30 8.93 0.66 3.75
C ALA A 30 10.06 -0.28 3.29
N SER A 31 9.82 -1.59 3.28
CA SER A 31 10.82 -2.60 2.89
C SER A 31 11.25 -2.51 1.41
N HIS A 32 10.38 -1.96 0.55
CA HIS A 32 10.54 -1.89 -0.90
C HIS A 32 11.00 -0.51 -1.41
N ARG A 33 11.02 0.52 -0.53
CA ARG A 33 11.47 1.86 -0.91
C ARG A 33 12.90 1.84 -1.44
N GLN A 34 13.13 2.56 -2.54
CA GLN A 34 14.43 2.74 -3.20
C GLN A 34 15.10 1.44 -3.70
N LYS A 35 14.40 0.31 -3.66
CA LYS A 35 14.90 -0.96 -4.18
C LYS A 35 14.23 -1.34 -5.49
N GLU A 36 12.92 -1.12 -5.58
CA GLU A 36 12.12 -1.50 -6.73
C GLU A 36 10.87 -0.62 -6.89
N HIS A 37 10.25 -0.71 -8.07
CA HIS A 37 8.95 -0.09 -8.32
C HIS A 37 7.84 -1.00 -7.79
N VAL A 38 6.88 -0.42 -7.06
CA VAL A 38 5.75 -1.15 -6.47
C VAL A 38 4.46 -0.71 -7.16
N ILE A 39 3.67 -1.68 -7.62
CA ILE A 39 2.33 -1.46 -8.18
C ILE A 39 1.30 -1.92 -7.14
N LEU A 40 0.39 -1.03 -6.76
CA LEU A 40 -0.70 -1.34 -5.83
C LEU A 40 -2.00 -1.53 -6.60
N THR A 41 -2.57 -2.73 -6.53
CA THR A 41 -3.88 -3.03 -7.11
C THR A 41 -4.93 -3.09 -6.01
N PHE A 42 -5.90 -2.19 -6.05
CA PHE A 42 -7.03 -2.18 -5.11
C PHE A 42 -8.21 -2.93 -5.72
N PHE A 43 -8.77 -3.88 -4.97
CA PHE A 43 -9.92 -4.68 -5.39
C PHE A 43 -10.97 -4.71 -4.27
N ARG A 44 -12.24 -4.84 -4.64
CA ARG A 44 -13.36 -5.03 -3.71
C ARG A 44 -13.95 -6.42 -3.93
N GLY A 45 -13.80 -7.30 -2.94
CA GLY A 45 -14.27 -8.69 -2.99
C GLY A 45 -13.28 -9.63 -2.32
N THR A 46 -13.52 -10.93 -2.44
CA THR A 46 -12.60 -12.00 -2.01
C THR A 46 -11.93 -12.63 -3.22
N TRP A 47 -10.67 -13.01 -3.07
CA TRP A 47 -9.94 -13.88 -4.00
C TRP A 47 -9.97 -15.31 -3.46
#